data_AF-A0A524DW20-F1
#
_entry.id   AF-A0A524DW20-F1
#
_cell.length_a   1.000
_cell.length_b   1.000
_cell.length_c   1.000
_cell.angle_alpha   90.00
_cell.angle_beta   90.00
_cell.angle_gamma   90.00
#
_symmetry.space_group_name_H-M   'P 1'
#
loop_
_entity.id
_entity.type
_entity.pdbx_description
1 polymer ?
#
loop_
_entity_poly.entity_id
_entity_poly.type
_entity_poly.pdbx_seq_one_letter_code
_entity_poly.pdbx_strand_id
1 'polypeptide(L)'
;MQNRLPFVLCIIGGLLLIVAGYSQGVSTIVLLYQLAHSIAPLSPVYPIIDLVLFFLWIIAWLGGFAVIAGGYLLTTTHVTLGKLIIAVATGFGIISFILTLFYVGITSGLAGLLVLTLSIINTAWALGLVLTVVARAKAV
;
A
#
# COMPACT_ATOMS: atom_id res chain seq x y z
N MET A 1 6.58 27.12 5.89
CA MET A 1 6.13 25.71 5.91
C MET A 1 4.77 25.62 5.23
N GLN A 2 4.73 25.43 3.90
CA GLN A 2 3.51 25.59 3.11
C GLN A 2 2.56 24.37 3.15
N ASN A 3 3.00 23.22 3.67
CA ASN A 3 2.23 21.95 3.66
C ASN A 3 2.30 21.18 5.00
N ARG A 4 2.00 21.83 6.14
CA ARG A 4 2.02 21.17 7.47
C ARG A 4 0.94 20.10 7.64
N LEU A 5 -0.26 20.35 7.11
CA LEU A 5 -1.41 19.45 7.20
C LEU A 5 -1.18 18.08 6.52
N PRO A 6 -0.75 18.02 5.23
CA PRO A 6 -0.48 16.74 4.58
C PRO A 6 0.73 16.00 5.19
N PHE A 7 1.70 16.71 5.77
CA PHE A 7 2.82 16.07 6.48
C PHE A 7 2.35 15.33 7.73
N VAL A 8 1.54 15.98 8.58
CA VAL A 8 1.00 15.37 9.80
C VAL A 8 0.11 14.17 9.46
N LEU A 9 -0.70 14.28 8.39
CA LEU A 9 -1.52 13.17 7.90
C LEU A 9 -0.67 11.98 7.42
N CYS A 10 0.48 12.22 6.76
CA CYS A 10 1.41 11.15 6.37
C CYS A 10 2.10 10.51 7.59
N ILE A 11 2.47 11.30 8.60
CA ILE A 11 3.06 10.76 9.84
C ILE A 11 2.07 9.86 10.56
N ILE A 12 0.86 10.35 10.80
CA ILE A 12 -0.19 9.59 11.50
C ILE A 12 -0.57 8.36 10.68
N GLY A 13 -0.77 8.52 9.37
CA GLY A 13 -1.08 7.42 8.47
C GLY A 13 0.02 6.37 8.42
N GLY A 14 1.28 6.78 8.29
CA GLY A 14 2.43 5.88 8.29
C GLY A 14 2.63 5.14 9.62
N LEU A 15 2.47 5.83 10.76
CA LEU A 15 2.50 5.20 12.09
C LEU A 15 1.39 4.16 12.25
N LEU A 16 0.16 4.47 11.81
CA LEU A 16 -0.96 3.53 11.86
C LEU A 16 -0.69 2.28 11.01
N LEU A 17 -0.04 2.44 9.84
CA LEU A 17 0.35 1.31 8.99
C LEU A 17 1.44 0.44 9.64
N ILE A 18 2.42 1.06 10.30
CA ILE A 18 3.50 0.35 11.01
C ILE A 18 2.94 -0.41 12.22
N VAL A 19 2.13 0.26 13.06
CA VAL A 19 1.53 -0.35 14.27
C VAL A 19 0.57 -1.47 13.90
N ALA A 20 -0.17 -1.33 12.79
CA ALA A 20 -1.04 -2.39 12.30
C ALA A 20 -0.27 -3.57 11.67
N GLY A 21 1.06 -3.50 11.56
CA GLY A 21 1.88 -4.52 10.89
C GLY A 21 1.48 -4.70 9.43
N TYR A 22 0.91 -3.66 8.80
CA TYR A 22 0.33 -3.80 7.48
C TYR A 22 1.44 -3.86 6.42
N SER A 23 1.63 -5.04 5.86
CA SER A 23 2.65 -5.34 4.86
C SER A 23 2.32 -4.83 3.46
N GLN A 24 1.32 -3.95 3.31
CA GLN A 24 0.98 -3.20 2.10
C GLN A 24 0.94 -4.05 0.82
N GLY A 25 0.51 -5.30 0.93
CA GLY A 25 0.40 -6.18 -0.22
C GLY A 25 1.57 -7.10 -0.50
N VAL A 26 2.45 -7.35 0.47
CA VAL A 26 3.44 -8.43 0.38
C VAL A 26 2.81 -9.74 -0.06
N SER A 27 1.67 -10.13 0.52
CA SER A 27 0.96 -11.36 0.15
C SER A 27 0.52 -11.34 -1.32
N THR A 28 0.15 -10.17 -1.82
CA THR A 28 -0.26 -9.94 -3.20
C THR A 28 0.90 -10.09 -4.17
N ILE A 29 2.08 -9.60 -3.80
CA ILE A 29 3.33 -9.77 -4.54
C ILE A 29 3.73 -11.24 -4.59
N VAL A 30 3.59 -11.96 -3.48
CA VAL A 30 3.84 -13.41 -3.41
C VAL A 30 2.85 -14.20 -4.28
N LEU A 31 1.57 -13.82 -4.29
CA LEU A 31 0.58 -14.43 -5.18
C LEU A 31 0.90 -14.18 -6.65
N LEU A 32 1.31 -12.97 -7.02
CA LEU A 32 1.77 -12.66 -8.37
C LEU A 32 3.01 -13.46 -8.76
N TYR A 33 3.96 -13.63 -7.83
CA TYR A 33 5.13 -14.48 -8.03
C TYR A 33 4.74 -15.93 -8.32
N GLN A 34 3.83 -16.49 -7.53
CA GLN A 34 3.32 -17.86 -7.74
C GLN A 34 2.56 -18.00 -9.05
N LEU A 35 1.75 -17.00 -9.42
CA LEU A 35 1.02 -16.98 -10.68
C LEU A 35 1.95 -16.84 -11.89
N ALA A 36 3.02 -16.04 -11.79
CA ALA A 36 4.01 -15.92 -12.85
C ALA A 36 4.75 -17.25 -13.07
N HIS A 37 5.10 -17.95 -11.98
CA HIS A 37 5.78 -19.25 -12.02
C HIS A 37 4.89 -20.44 -12.43
N SER A 38 3.57 -20.29 -12.39
CA SER A 38 2.65 -21.33 -12.89
C SER A 38 2.53 -21.31 -14.42
N ILE A 39 3.01 -20.26 -15.09
CA ILE A 39 2.95 -20.09 -16.55
C ILE A 39 4.28 -20.53 -17.17
N ALA A 40 4.39 -21.81 -17.53
CA ALA A 40 5.58 -22.42 -18.15
C ALA A 40 6.22 -21.62 -19.32
N PRO A 41 5.48 -20.97 -20.25
CA PRO A 41 6.11 -20.22 -21.33
C PRO A 41 6.83 -18.93 -20.90
N LEU A 42 6.65 -18.44 -19.66
CA LEU A 42 7.36 -17.27 -19.15
C LEU A 42 8.76 -17.61 -18.56
N SER A 43 9.15 -18.88 -18.55
CA SER A 43 10.43 -19.36 -18.00
C SER A 43 11.69 -18.56 -18.38
N PRO A 44 11.87 -18.09 -19.63
CA PRO A 44 13.06 -17.30 -20.00
C PRO A 44 13.12 -15.93 -19.33
N VAL A 45 11.97 -15.40 -18.89
CA VAL A 45 11.81 -14.02 -18.38
C VAL A 45 11.66 -13.99 -16.86
N TYR A 46 11.51 -15.15 -16.20
CA TYR A 46 11.44 -15.28 -14.73
C TYR A 46 12.52 -14.49 -13.97
N PRO A 47 13.83 -14.53 -14.32
CA PRO A 47 14.83 -13.80 -13.55
C PRO A 47 14.63 -12.27 -13.54
N ILE A 48 14.06 -11.71 -14.62
CA ILE A 48 13.74 -10.27 -14.69
C ILE A 48 12.50 -9.96 -13.85
N ILE A 49 11.48 -10.82 -13.93
CA ILE A 49 10.24 -10.69 -13.16
C ILE A 49 10.53 -10.80 -11.67
N ASP A 50 11.40 -11.73 -11.26
CA ASP A 50 11.81 -11.95 -9.88
C ASP A 50 12.58 -10.77 -9.30
N LEU A 51 13.51 -10.20 -10.09
CA LEU A 51 14.23 -9.01 -9.68
C LEU A 51 13.25 -7.85 -9.39
N VAL A 52 12.28 -7.62 -10.28
CA VAL A 52 11.27 -6.56 -10.12
C VAL A 52 10.37 -6.83 -8.92
N LEU A 53 9.85 -8.05 -8.78
CA LEU A 53 9.00 -8.47 -7.65
C LEU A 53 9.76 -8.39 -6.32
N PHE A 54 11.06 -8.68 -6.30
CA PHE A 54 11.90 -8.59 -5.11
C PHE A 54 12.06 -7.14 -4.63
N PHE A 55 12.34 -6.20 -5.54
CA PHE A 55 12.39 -4.78 -5.17
C PHE A 55 11.03 -4.28 -4.68
N LEU A 56 9.95 -4.67 -5.35
CA LEU A 56 8.58 -4.36 -4.94
C LEU A 56 8.25 -4.94 -3.56
N TRP A 57 8.71 -6.16 -3.26
CA TRP A 57 8.49 -6.82 -1.98
C TRP A 57 9.19 -6.07 -0.83
N ILE A 58 10.44 -5.64 -1.04
CA ILE A 58 11.16 -4.80 -0.07
C ILE A 58 10.44 -3.46 0.17
N ILE A 59 9.95 -2.83 -0.90
CA ILE A 59 9.23 -1.56 -0.80
C ILE A 59 7.90 -1.74 -0.04
N ALA A 60 7.17 -2.83 -0.29
CA ALA A 60 5.92 -3.13 0.41
C ALA A 60 6.15 -3.38 1.92
N TRP A 61 7.25 -4.04 2.28
CA TRP A 61 7.68 -4.19 3.68
C TRP A 61 8.00 -2.84 4.34
N LEU A 62 8.68 -1.96 3.61
CA LEU A 62 9.09 -0.65 4.12
C LEU A 62 8.03 0.43 3.95
N GLY A 63 6.88 0.14 3.37
CA GLY A 63 6.10 1.23 2.80
C GLY A 63 5.44 2.15 3.85
N GLY A 64 5.26 1.72 5.10
CA GLY A 64 4.87 2.60 6.20
C GLY A 64 5.95 3.65 6.50
N PHE A 65 7.22 3.24 6.46
CA PHE A 65 8.36 4.17 6.52
C PHE A 65 8.48 5.01 5.25
N ALA A 66 8.19 4.44 4.07
CA ALA A 66 8.21 5.17 2.80
C ALA A 66 7.14 6.27 2.76
N VAL A 67 5.97 6.04 3.35
CA VAL A 67 4.92 7.06 3.53
C VAL A 67 5.41 8.19 4.44
N ILE A 68 6.08 7.89 5.55
CA ILE A 68 6.61 8.91 6.46
C ILE A 68 7.72 9.73 5.78
N ALA A 69 8.65 9.05 5.10
CA ALA A 69 9.74 9.70 4.36
C ALA A 69 9.20 10.53 3.18
N GLY A 70 8.22 10.01 2.45
CA GLY A 70 7.52 10.74 1.39
C GLY A 70 6.77 11.96 1.93
N GLY A 71 6.14 11.83 3.10
CA GLY A 71 5.52 12.93 3.82
C GLY A 71 6.52 14.02 4.17
N TYR A 72 7.71 13.65 4.66
CA TYR A 72 8.78 14.61 4.94
C TYR A 72 9.20 15.37 3.69
N LEU A 73 9.33 14.69 2.54
CA LEU A 73 9.64 15.33 1.26
C LEU A 73 8.56 16.31 0.80
N LEU A 74 7.28 16.13 1.16
CA LEU A 74 6.21 17.11 0.90
C LEU A 74 6.42 18.46 1.63
N THR A 75 7.25 18.49 2.67
CA THR A 75 7.60 19.74 3.38
C THR A 75 8.77 20.49 2.75
N THR A 76 9.47 19.85 1.81
CA THR A 76 10.63 20.42 1.09
C THR A 76 10.24 20.94 -0.29
N THR A 77 11.19 21.52 -1.04
CA THR A 77 11.00 21.98 -2.42
C THR A 77 10.69 20.85 -3.41
N HIS A 78 10.86 19.57 -3.02
CA HIS A 78 10.68 18.40 -3.88
C HIS A 78 9.32 17.70 -3.68
N VAL A 79 8.23 18.46 -3.73
CA VAL A 79 6.86 17.97 -3.49
C VAL A 79 6.45 16.88 -4.50
N THR A 80 6.89 16.95 -5.74
CA THR A 80 6.60 15.97 -6.80
C THR A 80 7.22 14.59 -6.52
N LEU A 81 8.46 14.54 -6.02
CA LEU A 81 9.11 13.29 -5.62
C LEU A 81 8.43 12.66 -4.40
N GLY A 82 8.06 13.47 -3.40
CA GLY A 82 7.30 13.01 -2.24
C GLY A 82 5.95 12.38 -2.63
N LYS A 83 5.21 13.03 -3.55
CA LYS A 83 3.95 12.49 -4.09
C LYS A 83 4.13 11.15 -4.81
N LEU A 84 5.23 10.95 -5.52
CA LEU A 84 5.53 9.70 -6.24
C LEU A 84 5.79 8.55 -5.26
N ILE A 85 6.64 8.78 -4.25
CA ILE A 85 6.96 7.76 -3.23
C ILE A 85 5.70 7.33 -2.47
N ILE A 86 4.87 8.30 -2.04
CA ILE A 86 3.61 7.99 -1.36
C ILE A 86 2.67 7.22 -2.32
N ALA A 87 2.58 7.60 -3.59
CA ALA A 87 1.73 6.90 -4.54
C ALA A 87 2.13 5.44 -4.76
N VAL A 88 3.44 5.15 -4.82
CA VAL A 88 3.94 3.77 -4.97
C VAL A 88 3.68 2.96 -3.69
N ALA A 89 3.96 3.52 -2.52
CA ALA A 89 3.73 2.85 -1.24
C ALA A 89 2.24 2.58 -0.98
N THR A 90 1.38 3.58 -1.19
CA THR A 90 -0.06 3.45 -0.99
C THR A 90 -0.75 2.64 -2.09
N GLY A 91 -0.21 2.64 -3.32
CA GLY A 91 -0.79 1.94 -4.47
C GLY A 91 -0.91 0.42 -4.26
N PHE A 92 0.13 -0.22 -3.74
CA PHE A 92 0.09 -1.65 -3.41
C PHE A 92 -0.86 -1.98 -2.26
N GLY A 93 -0.97 -1.08 -1.27
CA GLY A 93 -1.97 -1.19 -0.21
C GLY A 93 -3.41 -1.17 -0.74
N ILE A 94 -3.72 -0.27 -1.68
CA ILE A 94 -5.04 -0.18 -2.31
C ILE A 94 -5.36 -1.44 -3.14
N ILE A 95 -4.42 -1.93 -3.93
CA ILE A 95 -4.62 -3.16 -4.73
C ILE A 95 -4.93 -4.34 -3.82
N SER A 96 -4.19 -4.46 -2.72
CA SER A 96 -4.36 -5.54 -1.75
C SER A 96 -5.68 -5.45 -0.99
N PHE A 97 -6.13 -4.23 -0.71
CA PHE A 97 -7.46 -3.96 -0.17
C PHE A 97 -8.58 -4.47 -1.10
N ILE A 98 -8.48 -4.15 -2.39
CA ILE A 98 -9.45 -4.59 -3.41
C ILE A 98 -9.47 -6.12 -3.53
N LEU A 99 -8.30 -6.76 -3.54
CA LEU A 99 -8.22 -8.22 -3.62
C LEU A 99 -8.76 -8.91 -2.36
N THR A 100 -8.58 -8.31 -1.19
CA THR A 100 -9.18 -8.81 0.06
C THR A 100 -10.70 -8.74 0.01
N LEU A 101 -11.25 -7.63 -0.50
CA LEU A 101 -12.70 -7.50 -0.73
C LEU A 101 -13.23 -8.58 -1.67
N PHE A 102 -12.53 -8.84 -2.77
CA PHE A 102 -12.92 -9.84 -3.75
C PHE A 102 -12.85 -11.27 -3.17
N TYR A 103 -11.77 -11.59 -2.45
CA TYR A 103 -11.59 -12.89 -1.79
C TYR A 103 -12.70 -13.16 -0.77
N VAL A 104 -13.01 -12.20 0.09
CA VAL A 104 -14.08 -12.34 1.09
C VAL A 104 -15.46 -12.40 0.43
N GLY A 105 -15.67 -11.63 -0.64
CA GLY A 105 -16.90 -11.70 -1.41
C GLY A 105 -17.18 -13.09 -2.00
N ILE A 106 -16.16 -13.75 -2.53
CA ILE A 106 -16.28 -15.10 -3.11
C ILE A 106 -16.41 -16.17 -2.01
N THR A 107 -15.62 -16.08 -0.94
CA THR A 107 -15.53 -17.15 0.07
C THR A 107 -16.65 -17.09 1.11
N SER A 108 -17.10 -15.90 1.46
CA SER A 108 -17.97 -15.65 2.62
C SER A 108 -19.29 -14.94 2.24
N GLY A 109 -19.47 -14.59 0.97
CA GLY A 109 -20.67 -13.94 0.45
C GLY A 109 -20.93 -12.54 1.05
N LEU A 110 -22.18 -12.07 0.89
CA LEU A 110 -22.63 -10.74 1.33
C LEU A 110 -22.47 -10.51 2.84
N ALA A 111 -22.68 -11.54 3.67
CA ALA A 111 -22.52 -11.44 5.11
C ALA A 111 -21.05 -11.22 5.52
N GLY A 112 -20.11 -11.93 4.88
CA GLY A 112 -18.68 -11.74 5.11
C GLY A 112 -18.18 -10.36 4.66
N LEU A 113 -18.71 -9.85 3.55
CA LEU A 113 -18.45 -8.47 3.09
C LEU A 113 -18.88 -7.41 4.11
N LEU A 114 -20.01 -7.62 4.79
CA LEU A 114 -20.53 -6.68 5.79
C LEU A 114 -19.66 -6.68 7.06
N VAL A 115 -19.24 -7.85 7.52
CA VAL A 115 -18.29 -8.01 8.65
C VAL A 115 -16.91 -7.44 8.30
N LEU A 116 -16.42 -7.67 7.08
CA LEU A 116 -15.17 -7.09 6.61
C LEU A 116 -15.27 -5.56 6.56
N THR A 117 -16.37 -5.00 6.05
CA THR A 117 -16.57 -3.55 5.99
C THR A 117 -16.56 -2.93 7.39
N LEU A 118 -17.22 -3.56 8.36
CA LEU A 118 -17.18 -3.12 9.76
C LEU A 118 -15.76 -3.22 10.35
N SER A 119 -15.02 -4.27 10.00
CA SER A 119 -13.64 -4.45 10.44
C SER A 119 -12.72 -3.39 9.82
N ILE A 120 -12.90 -3.06 8.55
CA ILE A 120 -12.14 -2.03 7.84
C ILE A 120 -12.34 -0.66 8.50
N ILE A 121 -13.59 -0.28 8.83
CA ILE A 121 -13.88 1.01 9.46
C ILE A 121 -13.20 1.13 10.83
N ASN A 122 -13.02 0.01 11.54
CA ASN A 122 -12.46 -0.01 12.90
C ASN A 122 -10.98 -0.37 12.96
N THR A 123 -10.30 -0.57 11.83
CA THR A 123 -8.91 -1.03 11.82
C THR A 123 -7.92 0.06 11.44
N ALA A 124 -6.82 0.12 12.19
CA ALA A 124 -5.75 1.10 12.04
C ALA A 124 -5.12 1.11 10.63
N TRP A 125 -5.02 -0.04 9.97
CA TRP A 125 -4.42 -0.14 8.62
C TRP A 125 -5.26 0.55 7.54
N ALA A 126 -6.58 0.43 7.59
CA ALA A 126 -7.48 1.05 6.62
C ALA A 126 -7.54 2.57 6.82
N LEU A 127 -7.63 3.03 8.07
CA LEU A 127 -7.52 4.45 8.41
C LEU A 127 -6.17 5.02 7.97
N GLY A 128 -5.08 4.28 8.19
CA GLY A 128 -3.74 4.63 7.74
C GLY A 128 -3.69 4.84 6.22
N LEU A 129 -4.20 3.88 5.43
CA LEU A 129 -4.24 4.01 3.96
C LEU A 129 -5.04 5.24 3.51
N VAL A 130 -6.25 5.45 4.05
CA VAL A 130 -7.10 6.59 3.67
C VAL A 130 -6.41 7.92 3.98
N LEU A 131 -5.80 8.05 5.17
CA LEU A 131 -5.08 9.26 5.56
C LEU A 131 -3.92 9.55 4.60
N THR A 132 -3.19 8.53 4.13
CA THR A 132 -2.09 8.72 3.18
C THR A 132 -2.56 9.15 1.79
N VAL A 133 -3.70 8.63 1.30
CA VAL A 133 -4.31 9.06 0.04
C VAL A 133 -4.78 10.52 0.13
N VAL A 134 -5.46 10.88 1.23
CA VAL A 134 -5.95 12.23 1.48
C VAL A 134 -4.78 13.22 1.61
N ALA A 135 -3.71 12.83 2.31
CA ALA A 135 -2.50 13.64 2.44
C ALA A 135 -1.89 13.97 1.08
N ARG A 136 -1.78 12.98 0.18
CA ARG A 136 -1.31 13.19 -1.19
C ARG A 136 -2.21 14.15 -1.97
N ALA A 137 -3.53 14.00 -1.88
CA ALA A 137 -4.50 14.82 -2.61
C ALA A 137 -4.51 16.28 -2.13
N LYS A 138 -4.21 16.52 -0.84
CA LYS A 138 -4.17 17.85 -0.22
C LYS A 138 -2.83 18.55 -0.38
N ALA A 139 -1.75 17.84 -0.71
CA ALA A 139 -0.45 18.45 -0.95
C ALA A 139 -0.50 19.24 -2.27
N VAL A 140 -0.42 20.57 -2.19
CA VAL A 140 -0.30 21.48 -3.35
C VAL A 140 1.14 21.94 -3.46
#